data_AF-A0A3D9UJH2-F1
#
_entry.id   AF-A0A3D9UJH2-F1
#
_cell.length_a   1.000
_cell.length_b   1.000
_cell.length_c   1.000
_cell.angle_alpha   90.00
_cell.angle_beta   90.00
_cell.angle_gamma   90.00
#
_symmetry.space_group_name_H-M   'P 1'
#
loop_
_entity.id
_entity.type
_entity.pdbx_description
1 polymer ?
#
loop_
_entity_poly.entity_id
_entity_poly.type
_entity_poly.pdbx_seq_one_letter_code
_entity_poly.pdbx_strand_id
1 'polypeptide(L)'
;MSTAANENSASAVPDGAPRATGPLDSNRQYEHVTDAIPPAEPLPAAHGTYEKGEPSSIGSIIGEITEDLSTLMRQEVALAKAEVQESASKAGKGAGMLAGAGAAVHYALFFLSIALWWALGDLLDNLGWSAVVVALIWGVIAAVLAVMGKGQLKNVKGIPRTVDSAKRVPVALQGNEEYNR
;
A
#
# COMPACT_ATOMS: atom_id res chain seq x y z
N MET A 1 -7.32 45.51 -15.46
CA MET A 1 -5.89 45.56 -15.11
C MET A 1 -5.57 44.29 -14.34
N SER A 2 -4.56 43.47 -14.60
CA SER A 2 -3.58 43.29 -15.68
C SER A 2 -3.02 41.89 -15.38
N THR A 3 -3.17 40.92 -16.29
CA THR A 3 -2.08 40.31 -17.07
C THR A 3 -0.93 39.68 -16.27
N ALA A 4 -0.68 38.42 -16.63
CA ALA A 4 0.39 37.51 -16.25
C ALA A 4 1.81 38.10 -16.25
N ALA A 5 2.71 37.47 -15.48
CA ALA A 5 4.10 37.27 -15.86
C ALA A 5 4.68 36.08 -15.07
N ASN A 6 4.82 34.97 -15.78
CA ASN A 6 5.66 33.82 -15.44
C ASN A 6 7.05 34.13 -15.98
N GLU A 7 8.02 34.40 -15.11
CA GLU A 7 9.41 34.66 -15.48
C GLU A 7 10.21 33.36 -15.39
N ASN A 8 10.27 32.65 -16.52
CA ASN A 8 11.23 31.57 -16.75
C ASN A 8 12.57 32.21 -17.11
N SER A 9 13.39 32.46 -16.09
CA SER A 9 14.76 32.94 -16.26
C SER A 9 15.65 31.81 -16.78
N ALA A 10 15.88 31.84 -18.09
CA ALA A 10 16.99 31.16 -18.73
C ALA A 10 18.32 31.67 -18.13
N SER A 11 19.01 30.82 -17.38
CA SER A 11 20.37 31.09 -16.93
C SER A 11 21.39 30.52 -17.93
N ALA A 12 22.19 31.46 -18.41
CA ALA A 12 23.32 31.33 -19.31
C ALA A 12 24.27 30.17 -18.99
N VAL A 13 24.66 29.45 -20.04
CA VAL A 13 25.87 28.62 -20.09
C VAL A 13 27.08 29.57 -20.20
N PRO A 14 28.04 29.56 -19.26
CA PRO A 14 29.25 30.37 -19.38
C PRO A 14 30.19 29.76 -20.43
N ASP A 15 30.43 30.52 -21.50
CA ASP A 15 31.43 30.25 -22.54
C ASP A 15 32.82 30.63 -22.01
N GLY A 16 33.65 29.63 -21.69
CA GLY A 16 34.94 29.86 -21.04
C GLY A 16 35.89 28.67 -21.02
N ALA A 17 35.76 27.72 -21.96
CA ALA A 17 36.72 26.61 -22.06
C ALA A 17 37.96 27.05 -22.85
N PRO A 18 39.18 26.96 -22.28
CA PRO A 18 40.41 27.26 -23.00
C PRO A 18 40.60 26.24 -24.12
N ARG A 19 40.77 26.72 -25.37
CA ARG A 19 41.09 25.88 -26.52
C ARG A 19 42.51 25.34 -26.37
N ALA A 20 42.63 24.06 -26.02
CA ALA A 20 43.90 23.34 -26.01
C ALA A 20 44.37 23.07 -27.45
N THR A 21 45.09 24.03 -28.04
CA THR A 21 45.83 23.82 -29.29
C THR A 21 47.27 23.48 -28.97
N GLY A 22 47.54 22.20 -28.70
CA GLY A 22 48.88 21.64 -28.54
C GLY A 22 48.84 20.13 -28.78
N PRO A 23 49.92 19.49 -29.28
CA PRO A 23 49.94 18.05 -29.50
C PRO A 23 49.67 17.32 -28.18
N LEU A 24 48.74 16.36 -28.19
CA LEU A 24 48.45 15.51 -27.03
C LEU A 24 49.65 14.59 -26.76
N ASP A 25 50.55 15.06 -25.89
CA ASP A 25 51.62 14.26 -25.31
C ASP A 25 51.01 13.39 -24.20
N SER A 26 50.60 12.18 -24.57
CA SER A 26 49.93 11.21 -23.69
C SER A 26 50.82 10.63 -22.60
N ASN A 27 52.12 10.98 -22.56
CA ASN A 27 53.09 10.29 -21.72
C ASN A 27 53.59 11.12 -20.52
N ARG A 28 53.36 12.43 -20.48
CA ARG A 28 53.78 13.29 -19.34
C ARG A 28 52.79 13.38 -18.18
N GLN A 29 51.55 12.94 -18.36
CA GLN A 29 50.51 13.04 -17.32
C GLN A 29 50.72 12.03 -16.17
N TYR A 30 51.53 10.99 -16.36
CA TYR A 30 51.66 9.88 -15.41
C TYR A 30 52.94 9.90 -14.55
N GLU A 31 53.92 10.75 -14.86
CA GLU A 31 55.20 10.75 -14.13
C GLU A 31 55.21 11.64 -12.87
N HIS A 32 54.28 12.58 -12.72
CA HIS A 32 54.35 13.62 -11.67
C HIS A 32 53.20 13.57 -10.64
N VAL A 33 52.59 12.39 -10.43
CA VAL A 33 51.56 12.20 -9.38
C VAL A 33 52.07 11.30 -8.23
N THR A 34 53.22 10.66 -8.40
CA THR A 34 53.76 9.69 -7.43
C THR A 34 54.45 10.32 -6.21
N ASP A 35 54.83 11.60 -6.27
CA ASP A 35 55.56 12.28 -5.18
C ASP A 35 54.66 13.03 -4.19
N ALA A 36 53.34 13.07 -4.40
CA ALA A 36 52.39 13.81 -3.56
C ALA A 36 51.40 12.90 -2.80
N ILE A 37 51.71 11.61 -2.66
CA ILE A 37 50.91 10.70 -1.83
C ILE A 37 51.56 10.67 -0.43
N PRO A 38 51.01 11.36 0.59
CA PRO A 38 51.50 11.21 1.95
C PRO A 38 51.34 9.74 2.37
N PRO A 39 52.29 9.18 3.15
CA PRO A 39 52.13 7.82 3.68
C PRO A 39 50.81 7.77 4.45
N ALA A 40 49.94 6.82 4.07
CA ALA A 40 48.61 6.71 4.65
C ALA A 40 48.71 6.60 6.17
N GLU A 41 48.17 7.60 6.89
CA GLU A 41 47.95 7.44 8.32
C GLU A 41 47.03 6.23 8.54
N PRO A 42 47.36 5.33 9.49
CA PRO A 42 46.47 4.23 9.82
C PRO A 42 45.17 4.80 10.37
N LEU A 43 44.10 4.78 9.58
CA LEU A 43 42.77 5.20 10.01
C LEU A 43 42.34 4.31 11.20
N PRO A 44 42.23 4.85 12.42
CA PRO A 44 41.73 4.07 13.54
C PRO A 44 40.22 3.91 13.35
N ALA A 45 39.76 2.65 13.32
CA ALA A 45 38.36 2.21 13.36
C ALA A 45 37.57 2.01 12.04
N ALA A 46 38.21 1.53 10.97
CA ALA A 46 37.51 0.86 9.87
C ALA A 46 37.89 -0.64 9.74
N HIS A 47 38.25 -1.29 10.85
CA HIS A 47 38.49 -2.73 10.91
C HIS A 47 37.33 -3.44 11.60
N GLY A 48 36.27 -3.72 10.84
CA GLY A 48 35.41 -4.87 11.09
C GLY A 48 35.99 -6.06 10.33
N THR A 49 36.95 -6.74 10.94
CA THR A 49 37.42 -8.12 10.68
C THR A 49 37.26 -8.67 9.25
N TYR A 50 38.22 -8.39 8.38
CA TYR A 50 38.71 -9.41 7.46
C TYR A 50 40.10 -9.81 7.96
N GLU A 51 40.11 -10.71 8.95
CA GLU A 51 41.33 -11.24 9.52
C GLU A 51 41.96 -12.20 8.50
N LYS A 52 43.03 -11.72 7.86
CA LYS A 52 43.90 -12.50 6.98
C LYS A 52 44.72 -13.46 7.85
N GLY A 53 44.19 -14.66 8.13
CA GLY A 53 44.86 -15.52 9.12
C GLY A 53 44.47 -16.99 9.23
N GLU A 54 43.42 -17.48 8.58
CA GLU A 54 43.19 -18.91 8.32
C GLU A 54 42.63 -19.02 6.90
N PRO A 55 42.83 -20.13 6.17
CA PRO A 55 42.06 -20.36 4.96
C PRO A 55 40.60 -20.35 5.40
N SER A 56 39.91 -19.21 5.22
CA SER A 56 38.46 -19.14 5.43
C SER A 56 37.89 -20.25 4.59
N SER A 57 37.52 -21.31 5.28
CA SER A 57 37.04 -22.53 4.65
C SER A 57 35.89 -22.10 3.74
N ILE A 58 35.74 -22.73 2.59
CA ILE A 58 34.59 -22.50 1.71
C ILE A 58 33.27 -22.58 2.52
N GLY A 59 33.26 -23.32 3.64
CA GLY A 59 32.17 -23.34 4.61
C GLY A 59 31.87 -22.01 5.31
N SER A 60 32.85 -21.16 5.64
CA SER A 60 32.58 -19.87 6.31
C SER A 60 32.01 -18.83 5.34
N ILE A 61 32.50 -18.77 4.10
CA ILE A 61 31.97 -17.86 3.06
C ILE A 61 30.53 -18.24 2.69
N ILE A 62 30.24 -19.54 2.55
CA ILE A 62 28.87 -20.00 2.31
C ILE A 62 27.97 -19.72 3.53
N GLY A 63 28.50 -19.84 4.74
CA GLY A 63 27.78 -19.47 5.97
C GLY A 63 27.37 -18.00 5.99
N GLU A 64 28.30 -17.10 5.69
CA GLU A 64 28.09 -15.65 5.69
C GLU A 64 27.06 -15.22 4.62
N ILE A 65 27.16 -15.77 3.40
CA ILE A 65 26.16 -15.53 2.33
C ILE A 65 24.77 -16.06 2.71
N THR A 66 24.71 -17.22 3.38
CA THR A 66 23.43 -17.80 3.83
C THR A 66 22.80 -16.95 4.93
N GLU A 67 23.61 -16.39 5.82
CA GLU A 67 23.17 -15.48 6.88
C GLU A 67 22.67 -14.14 6.32
N ASP A 68 23.35 -13.58 5.31
CA ASP A 68 22.92 -12.38 4.61
C ASP A 68 21.59 -12.59 3.87
N LEU A 69 21.45 -13.72 3.15
CA LEU A 69 20.18 -14.09 2.49
C LEU A 69 19.05 -14.30 3.50
N SER A 70 19.34 -14.96 4.63
CA SER A 70 18.37 -15.13 5.72
C SER A 70 17.92 -13.77 6.27
N THR A 71 18.86 -12.83 6.42
CA THR A 71 18.60 -11.48 6.88
C THR A 71 17.73 -10.70 5.89
N LEU A 72 18.03 -10.75 4.59
CA LEU A 72 17.23 -10.12 3.54
C LEU A 72 15.81 -10.69 3.47
N MET A 73 15.66 -12.03 3.52
CA MET A 73 14.36 -12.68 3.54
C MET A 73 13.52 -12.23 4.75
N ARG A 74 14.14 -12.12 5.93
CA ARG A 74 13.46 -11.63 7.13
C ARG A 74 13.04 -10.17 7.00
N GLN A 75 13.84 -9.35 6.32
CA GLN A 75 13.53 -7.96 6.03
C GLN A 75 12.41 -7.81 5.00
N GLU A 76 12.41 -8.57 3.91
CA GLU A 76 11.31 -8.57 2.94
C GLU A 76 9.99 -8.99 3.57
N VAL A 77 10.01 -10.02 4.43
CA VAL A 77 8.83 -10.44 5.18
C VAL A 77 8.40 -9.35 6.16
N ALA A 78 9.33 -8.69 6.85
CA ALA A 78 9.02 -7.60 7.77
C ALA A 78 8.41 -6.40 7.03
N LEU A 79 8.93 -6.06 5.85
CA LEU A 79 8.42 -4.99 5.01
C LEU A 79 7.03 -5.32 4.45
N ALA A 80 6.86 -6.52 3.88
CA ALA A 80 5.56 -6.99 3.39
C ALA A 80 4.52 -7.01 4.51
N LYS A 81 4.91 -7.43 5.72
CA LYS A 81 4.03 -7.37 6.90
C LYS A 81 3.66 -5.93 7.25
N ALA A 82 4.61 -4.99 7.20
CA ALA A 82 4.34 -3.58 7.46
C ALA A 82 3.39 -2.98 6.41
N GLU A 83 3.61 -3.26 5.14
CA GLU A 83 2.75 -2.77 4.04
C GLU A 83 1.33 -3.35 4.11
N VAL A 84 1.20 -4.65 4.42
CA VAL A 84 -0.09 -5.28 4.67
C VAL A 84 -0.78 -4.66 5.88
N GLN A 85 -0.04 -4.42 6.98
CA GLN A 85 -0.60 -3.80 8.17
C GLN A 85 -1.07 -2.36 7.91
N GLU A 86 -0.29 -1.57 7.18
CA GLU A 86 -0.65 -0.21 6.80
C GLU A 86 -1.89 -0.21 5.89
N SER A 87 -1.90 -1.09 4.88
CA SER A 87 -3.03 -1.27 3.96
C SER A 87 -4.29 -1.70 4.71
N ALA A 88 -4.18 -2.66 5.63
CA ALA A 88 -5.28 -3.11 6.47
C ALA A 88 -5.79 -2.00 7.40
N SER A 89 -4.90 -1.17 7.95
CA SER A 89 -5.29 -0.02 8.78
C SER A 89 -6.04 1.03 7.97
N LYS A 90 -5.55 1.38 6.77
CA LYS A 90 -6.21 2.33 5.87
C LYS A 90 -7.57 1.82 5.41
N ALA A 91 -7.64 0.55 4.97
CA ALA A 91 -8.88 -0.10 4.59
C ALA A 91 -9.86 -0.18 5.78
N GLY A 92 -9.38 -0.50 6.98
CA GLY A 92 -10.19 -0.57 8.20
C GLY A 92 -10.75 0.79 8.61
N LYS A 93 -9.95 1.85 8.55
CA LYS A 93 -10.42 3.24 8.78
C LYS A 93 -11.47 3.63 7.75
N GLY A 94 -11.22 3.35 6.46
CA GLY A 94 -12.17 3.57 5.38
C GLY A 94 -13.50 2.85 5.65
N ALA A 95 -13.47 1.54 5.87
CA ALA A 95 -14.64 0.74 6.20
C ALA A 95 -15.38 1.26 7.43
N GLY A 96 -14.65 1.66 8.49
CA GLY A 96 -15.22 2.27 9.69
C GLY A 96 -15.93 3.59 9.42
N MET A 97 -15.34 4.49 8.62
CA MET A 97 -15.98 5.75 8.21
C MET A 97 -17.24 5.51 7.38
N LEU A 98 -17.20 4.54 6.45
CA LEU A 98 -18.36 4.20 5.62
C LEU A 98 -19.48 3.58 6.45
N ALA A 99 -19.16 2.70 7.41
CA ALA A 99 -20.13 2.16 8.36
C ALA A 99 -20.73 3.27 9.23
N GLY A 100 -19.90 4.17 9.76
CA GLY A 100 -20.33 5.33 10.53
C GLY A 100 -21.24 6.28 9.74
N ALA A 101 -20.89 6.58 8.48
CA ALA A 101 -21.72 7.38 7.59
C ALA A 101 -23.07 6.71 7.31
N GLY A 102 -23.09 5.39 7.09
CA GLY A 102 -24.33 4.63 6.95
C GLY A 102 -25.22 4.73 8.19
N ALA A 103 -24.64 4.58 9.38
CA ALA A 103 -25.36 4.75 10.65
C ALA A 103 -25.89 6.18 10.82
N ALA A 104 -25.06 7.20 10.52
CA ALA A 104 -25.47 8.60 10.61
C ALA A 104 -26.63 8.93 9.67
N VAL A 105 -26.57 8.47 8.41
CA VAL A 105 -27.68 8.61 7.44
C VAL A 105 -28.94 7.90 7.94
N HIS A 106 -28.80 6.71 8.52
CA HIS A 106 -29.94 5.98 9.09
C HIS A 106 -30.64 6.76 10.20
N TYR A 107 -29.87 7.31 11.16
CA TYR A 107 -30.44 8.15 12.23
C TYR A 107 -31.02 9.46 11.70
N ALA A 108 -30.36 10.10 10.72
CA ALA A 108 -30.88 11.31 10.10
C ALA A 108 -32.25 11.05 9.44
N LEU A 109 -32.40 9.94 8.71
CA LEU A 109 -33.68 9.54 8.12
C LEU A 109 -34.73 9.20 9.18
N PHE A 110 -34.34 8.59 10.30
CA PHE A 110 -35.23 8.33 11.42
C PHE A 110 -35.79 9.63 12.03
N PHE A 111 -34.92 10.59 12.37
CA PHE A 111 -35.36 11.88 12.89
C PHE A 111 -36.16 12.69 11.88
N LEU A 112 -35.77 12.66 10.59
CA LEU A 112 -36.53 13.28 9.51
C LEU A 112 -37.94 12.68 9.40
N SER A 113 -38.10 11.38 9.64
CA SER A 113 -39.41 10.72 9.62
C SER A 113 -40.30 11.18 10.76
N ILE A 114 -39.75 11.37 11.96
CA ILE A 114 -40.50 11.92 13.10
C ILE A 114 -40.91 13.36 12.82
N ALA A 115 -39.99 14.18 12.31
CA ALA A 115 -40.27 15.56 11.94
C ALA A 115 -41.36 15.64 10.85
N LEU A 116 -41.27 14.77 9.84
CA LEU A 116 -42.27 14.69 8.77
C LEU A 116 -43.63 14.26 9.31
N TRP A 117 -43.68 13.27 10.21
CA TRP A 117 -44.92 12.85 10.85
C TRP A 117 -45.55 14.02 11.60
N TRP A 118 -44.80 14.74 12.45
CA TRP A 118 -45.33 15.91 13.14
C TRP A 118 -45.82 16.99 12.17
N ALA A 119 -45.03 17.34 11.15
CA ALA A 119 -45.41 18.35 10.16
C ALA A 119 -46.69 17.99 9.39
N LEU A 120 -46.84 16.72 8.97
CA LEU A 120 -48.09 16.25 8.33
C LEU A 120 -49.23 16.14 9.33
N GLY A 121 -48.93 15.86 10.59
CA GLY A 121 -49.92 15.80 11.67
C GLY A 121 -50.61 17.13 11.86
N ASP A 122 -49.83 18.21 11.90
CA ASP A 122 -50.33 19.58 11.97
C ASP A 122 -51.05 19.99 10.68
N LEU A 123 -50.55 19.58 9.51
CA LEU A 123 -51.16 19.93 8.21
C LEU A 123 -52.50 19.22 7.96
N LEU A 124 -52.66 17.99 8.47
CA LEU A 124 -53.86 17.17 8.31
C LEU A 124 -54.83 17.29 9.50
N ASP A 125 -54.48 18.08 10.52
CA ASP A 125 -55.15 18.14 11.82
C ASP A 125 -55.38 16.74 12.45
N ASN A 126 -54.53 15.76 12.10
CA ASN A 126 -54.68 14.37 12.53
C ASN A 126 -53.35 13.60 12.50
N LEU A 127 -52.81 13.31 13.69
CA LEU A 127 -51.56 12.57 13.86
C LEU A 127 -51.65 11.12 13.36
N GLY A 128 -52.81 10.47 13.46
CA GLY A 128 -52.98 9.06 13.07
C GLY A 128 -52.86 8.86 11.56
N TRP A 129 -53.53 9.69 10.77
CA TRP A 129 -53.43 9.62 9.30
C TRP A 129 -52.06 10.06 8.78
N SER A 130 -51.40 11.00 9.45
CA SER A 130 -50.01 11.36 9.14
C SER A 130 -49.07 10.15 9.24
N ALA A 131 -49.22 9.32 10.29
CA ALA A 131 -48.43 8.11 10.47
C ALA A 131 -48.56 7.15 9.29
N VAL A 132 -49.79 6.97 8.78
CA VAL A 132 -50.10 6.09 7.64
C VAL A 132 -49.43 6.61 6.37
N VAL A 133 -49.44 7.93 6.14
CA VAL A 133 -48.77 8.54 4.97
C VAL A 133 -47.26 8.33 5.04
N VAL A 134 -46.63 8.57 6.19
CA VAL A 134 -45.18 8.34 6.38
C VAL A 134 -44.84 6.85 6.20
N ALA A 135 -45.67 5.94 6.71
CA ALA A 135 -45.50 4.51 6.51
C ALA A 135 -45.61 4.10 5.04
N LEU A 136 -46.54 4.68 4.28
CA LEU A 136 -46.66 4.45 2.84
C LEU A 136 -45.41 4.93 2.07
N ILE A 137 -44.87 6.11 2.41
CA ILE A 137 -43.63 6.64 1.81
C ILE A 137 -42.49 5.64 2.02
N TRP A 138 -42.28 5.18 3.25
CA TRP A 138 -41.25 4.17 3.55
C TRP A 138 -41.51 2.83 2.87
N GLY A 139 -42.76 2.41 2.74
CA GLY A 139 -43.15 1.20 2.00
C GLY A 139 -42.73 1.28 0.53
N VAL A 140 -42.94 2.42 -0.14
CA VAL A 140 -42.51 2.64 -1.52
C VAL A 140 -40.98 2.62 -1.62
N ILE A 141 -40.28 3.33 -0.73
CA ILE A 141 -38.80 3.32 -0.69
C ILE A 141 -38.28 1.89 -0.52
N ALA A 142 -38.83 1.12 0.43
CA ALA A 142 -38.44 -0.26 0.68
C ALA A 142 -38.68 -1.17 -0.54
N ALA A 143 -39.81 -1.01 -1.23
CA ALA A 143 -40.10 -1.77 -2.45
C ALA A 143 -39.08 -1.49 -3.56
N VAL A 144 -38.74 -0.21 -3.80
CA VAL A 144 -37.73 0.20 -4.79
C VAL A 144 -36.35 -0.37 -4.42
N LEU A 145 -35.92 -0.20 -3.16
CA LEU A 145 -34.63 -0.72 -2.67
C LEU A 145 -34.56 -2.23 -2.78
N ALA A 146 -35.64 -2.96 -2.48
CA ALA A 146 -35.69 -4.41 -2.61
C ALA A 146 -35.52 -4.86 -4.08
N VAL A 147 -36.15 -4.17 -5.02
CA VAL A 147 -36.02 -4.45 -6.46
C VAL A 147 -34.59 -4.17 -6.95
N MET A 148 -34.03 -3.01 -6.60
CA MET A 148 -32.66 -2.65 -6.97
C MET A 148 -31.64 -3.61 -6.34
N GLY A 149 -31.78 -3.90 -5.04
CA GLY A 149 -30.91 -4.81 -4.30
C GLY A 149 -30.95 -6.22 -4.87
N LYS A 150 -32.13 -6.72 -5.24
CA LYS A 150 -32.28 -8.01 -5.92
C LYS A 150 -31.59 -8.02 -7.29
N GLY A 151 -31.62 -6.91 -8.03
CA GLY A 151 -30.88 -6.75 -9.29
C GLY A 151 -29.37 -6.88 -9.07
N GLN A 152 -28.83 -6.15 -8.10
CA GLN A 152 -27.40 -6.20 -7.77
C GLN A 152 -26.98 -7.57 -7.28
N LEU A 153 -27.78 -8.22 -6.43
CA LEU A 153 -27.45 -9.56 -5.90
C LEU A 153 -27.47 -10.64 -6.99
N LYS A 154 -28.33 -10.51 -8.01
CA LYS A 154 -28.32 -11.37 -9.20
C LYS A 154 -27.06 -11.19 -10.06
N ASN A 155 -26.49 -9.99 -10.08
CA ASN A 155 -25.26 -9.68 -10.81
C ASN A 155 -24.01 -10.13 -10.05
N VAL A 156 -24.08 -10.30 -8.73
CA VAL A 156 -23.05 -10.96 -7.90
C VAL A 156 -23.15 -12.49 -8.06
N LYS A 157 -23.22 -12.97 -9.29
CA LYS A 157 -23.16 -14.40 -9.65
C LYS A 157 -21.68 -14.79 -9.77
N GLY A 158 -20.99 -14.94 -8.63
CA GLY A 158 -19.52 -15.07 -8.68
C GLY A 158 -18.77 -15.61 -7.45
N ILE A 159 -19.43 -16.07 -6.37
CA ILE A 159 -18.74 -16.83 -5.30
C ILE A 159 -19.47 -18.15 -4.94
N PRO A 160 -19.68 -19.10 -5.87
CA PRO A 160 -19.93 -20.50 -5.46
C PRO A 160 -18.80 -21.48 -5.83
N ARG A 161 -17.83 -21.11 -6.68
CA ARG A 161 -16.80 -22.07 -7.15
C ARG A 161 -15.59 -22.23 -6.22
N THR A 162 -15.29 -21.21 -5.41
CA THR A 162 -14.14 -21.23 -4.49
C THR A 162 -14.44 -21.98 -3.19
N VAL A 163 -15.67 -21.90 -2.68
CA VAL A 163 -16.10 -22.67 -1.50
C VAL A 163 -16.25 -24.16 -1.79
N ASP A 164 -16.65 -24.53 -3.01
CA ASP A 164 -16.75 -25.93 -3.45
C ASP A 164 -15.40 -26.56 -3.77
N SER A 165 -14.41 -25.76 -4.19
CA SER A 165 -13.04 -26.23 -4.43
C SER A 165 -12.26 -26.40 -3.13
N ALA A 166 -12.46 -25.51 -2.15
CA ALA A 166 -11.85 -25.63 -0.81
C ALA A 166 -12.40 -26.84 -0.02
N LYS A 167 -13.67 -27.21 -0.24
CA LYS A 167 -14.28 -28.42 0.36
C LYS A 167 -13.86 -29.74 -0.31
N ARG A 168 -13.19 -29.71 -1.47
CA ARG A 168 -12.74 -30.91 -2.22
C ARG A 168 -11.31 -31.35 -1.91
N VAL A 169 -10.57 -30.66 -1.04
CA VAL A 169 -9.20 -31.04 -0.66
C VAL A 169 -9.12 -31.61 0.78
N PRO A 170 -9.66 -32.82 1.04
CA PRO A 170 -9.19 -33.63 2.17
C PRO A 170 -8.59 -34.99 1.76
N VAL A 171 -8.05 -35.15 0.55
CA VAL A 171 -7.52 -36.46 0.07
C VAL A 171 -5.99 -36.47 -0.14
N ALA A 172 -5.28 -35.38 0.17
CA ALA A 172 -3.82 -35.32 0.05
C ALA A 172 -3.07 -35.35 1.40
N LEU A 173 -3.77 -35.40 2.53
CA LEU A 173 -3.16 -35.37 3.88
C LEU A 173 -3.41 -36.63 4.72
N GLN A 174 -3.96 -37.69 4.14
CA GLN A 174 -4.03 -39.00 4.78
C GLN A 174 -3.72 -40.07 3.74
N GLY A 175 -2.62 -40.81 3.94
CA GLY A 175 -2.43 -42.11 3.29
C GLY A 175 -1.12 -42.33 2.57
N ASN A 176 0.01 -42.27 3.28
CA ASN A 176 1.22 -42.99 2.87
C ASN A 176 2.06 -43.51 4.05
N GLU A 177 1.45 -43.83 5.19
CA GLU A 177 2.13 -44.50 6.32
C GLU A 177 1.95 -46.04 6.38
N GLU A 178 1.24 -46.69 5.45
CA GLU A 178 1.03 -48.16 5.49
C GLU A 178 1.45 -48.90 4.21
N TYR A 179 2.70 -48.75 3.78
CA TYR A 179 3.34 -49.76 2.90
C TYR A 179 4.78 -50.01 3.32
N ASN A 180 4.96 -50.49 4.55
CA ASN A 180 6.17 -51.20 4.95
C ASN A 180 5.87 -52.18 6.09
N ARG A 181 5.31 -53.34 5.74
CA ARG A 181 5.36 -54.57 6.54
C ARG A 181 5.50 -55.76 5.61
#